data_AF-A0A1Q9VXW8-F1
#
_entry.id   AF-A0A1Q9VXW8-F1
#
_cell.length_a   1.000
_cell.length_b   1.000
_cell.length_c   1.000
_cell.angle_alpha   90.00
_cell.angle_beta   90.00
_cell.angle_gamma   90.00
#
_symmetry.space_group_name_H-M   'P 1'
#
loop_
_entity.id
_entity.type
_entity.pdbx_description
1 polymer ?
#
loop_
_entity_poly.entity_id
_entity_poly.type
_entity_poly.pdbx_seq_one_letter_code
_entity_poly.pdbx_strand_id
1 'polypeptide(L)'
;MDDLESLFDLETFEQGGRELFAGLQDDRDPADVQSLVIELCRIKDRLDRLHRMSSRDDTEWGRVIPVMDSDTEFVLQVGGVLREQRQTEVVYKQLMAEISRRRSEYDDGDADEEGGLSDL
;
A
#
# COMPACT_ATOMS: atom_id res chain seq x y z
N MET A 1 -10.69 -26.06 -4.65
CA MET A 1 -11.92 -25.23 -4.57
C MET A 1 -11.67 -23.97 -3.74
N ASP A 2 -10.56 -23.89 -2.99
CA ASP A 2 -10.10 -22.68 -2.27
C ASP A 2 -9.62 -21.52 -3.16
N ASP A 3 -9.07 -21.78 -4.35
CA ASP A 3 -8.48 -20.72 -5.19
C ASP A 3 -9.51 -19.73 -5.74
N LEU A 4 -10.77 -20.14 -5.91
CA LEU A 4 -11.84 -19.26 -6.41
C LEU A 4 -12.40 -18.39 -5.29
N GLU A 5 -12.53 -18.93 -4.07
CA GLU A 5 -12.94 -18.19 -2.88
C GLU A 5 -11.92 -17.08 -2.53
N SER A 6 -10.62 -17.39 -2.63
CA SER A 6 -9.55 -16.39 -2.53
C SER A 6 -9.60 -15.32 -3.64
N LEU A 7 -10.21 -15.62 -4.78
CA LEU A 7 -10.38 -14.70 -5.91
C LEU A 7 -11.61 -13.79 -5.72
N PHE A 8 -12.61 -14.24 -4.97
CA PHE A 8 -13.78 -13.44 -4.59
C PHE A 8 -13.52 -12.59 -3.33
N ASP A 9 -12.63 -13.02 -2.43
CA ASP A 9 -12.12 -12.18 -1.33
C ASP A 9 -11.34 -10.93 -1.83
N LEU A 10 -10.94 -10.89 -3.12
CA LEU A 10 -10.35 -9.69 -3.73
C LEU A 10 -11.31 -8.48 -3.77
N GLU A 11 -12.61 -8.67 -3.55
CA GLU A 11 -13.59 -7.59 -3.43
C GLU A 11 -13.74 -7.03 -2.00
N THR A 12 -13.17 -7.67 -0.97
CA THR A 12 -13.27 -7.19 0.42
C THR A 12 -11.88 -7.03 1.04
N PHE A 13 -11.56 -5.83 1.54
CA PHE A 13 -10.31 -5.59 2.28
C PHE A 13 -10.11 -6.63 3.41
N GLU A 14 -8.86 -7.03 3.69
CA GLU A 14 -8.55 -7.77 4.92
C GLU A 14 -8.68 -6.85 6.14
N GLN A 15 -8.34 -7.33 7.35
CA GLN A 15 -8.52 -6.54 8.57
C GLN A 15 -7.83 -5.17 8.51
N GLY A 16 -6.57 -5.13 8.08
CA GLY A 16 -5.79 -3.90 8.03
C GLY A 16 -6.33 -2.88 7.04
N GLY A 17 -6.73 -3.32 5.84
CA GLY A 17 -7.35 -2.50 4.83
C GLY A 17 -8.73 -1.99 5.26
N ARG A 18 -9.53 -2.80 5.96
CA ARG A 18 -10.83 -2.35 6.51
C ARG A 18 -10.67 -1.26 7.56
N GLU A 19 -9.73 -1.43 8.49
CA GLU A 19 -9.44 -0.44 9.52
C GLU A 19 -8.92 0.87 8.90
N LEU A 20 -8.04 0.77 7.90
CA LEU A 20 -7.53 1.93 7.18
C LEU A 20 -8.64 2.65 6.40
N PHE A 21 -9.47 1.91 5.66
CA PHE A 21 -10.59 2.46 4.90
C PHE A 21 -11.56 3.20 5.82
N ALA A 22 -11.92 2.60 6.96
CA ALA A 22 -12.82 3.22 7.93
C ALA A 22 -12.29 4.55 8.48
N GLY A 23 -10.96 4.67 8.64
CA GLY A 23 -10.32 5.90 9.13
C GLY A 23 -10.02 6.94 8.05
N LEU A 24 -9.99 6.55 6.76
CA LEU A 24 -9.53 7.42 5.68
C LEU A 24 -10.65 7.83 4.72
N GLN A 25 -11.72 7.07 4.58
CA GLN A 25 -12.82 7.41 3.65
C GLN A 25 -13.44 8.77 3.97
N ASP A 26 -13.75 9.55 2.92
CA ASP A 26 -14.49 10.80 3.01
C ASP A 26 -15.43 10.89 1.80
N ASP A 27 -16.74 11.06 2.05
CA ASP A 27 -17.76 11.13 0.99
C ASP A 27 -17.60 12.35 0.07
N ARG A 28 -16.82 13.35 0.51
CA ARG A 28 -16.49 14.55 -0.28
C ARG A 28 -15.35 14.31 -1.26
N ASP A 29 -14.61 13.21 -1.12
CA ASP A 29 -13.49 12.90 -2.00
C ASP A 29 -13.98 12.78 -3.45
N PRO A 30 -13.29 13.40 -4.42
CA PRO A 30 -13.54 13.11 -5.83
C PRO A 30 -13.18 11.65 -6.16
N ALA A 31 -13.78 11.11 -7.22
CA ALA A 31 -13.70 9.68 -7.54
C ALA A 31 -12.26 9.16 -7.74
N ASP A 32 -11.35 10.02 -8.18
CA ASP A 32 -9.92 9.71 -8.32
C ASP A 32 -9.23 9.55 -6.96
N VAL A 33 -9.56 10.39 -5.97
CA VAL A 33 -9.06 10.26 -4.58
C VAL A 33 -9.66 9.03 -3.91
N GLN A 34 -10.95 8.77 -4.08
CA GLN A 34 -11.58 7.54 -3.59
C GLN A 34 -10.89 6.28 -4.15
N SER A 35 -10.53 6.31 -5.44
CA SER A 35 -9.79 5.21 -6.06
C SER A 35 -8.40 5.01 -5.43
N LEU A 36 -7.68 6.10 -5.14
CA LEU A 36 -6.38 6.03 -4.46
C LEU A 36 -6.50 5.48 -3.03
N VAL A 37 -7.56 5.85 -2.30
CA VAL A 37 -7.85 5.32 -0.96
C VAL A 37 -8.08 3.80 -1.01
N ILE A 38 -8.84 3.31 -1.99
CA ILE A 38 -9.07 1.88 -2.18
C ILE A 38 -7.76 1.13 -2.46
N GLU A 39 -6.93 1.66 -3.37
CA GLU A 39 -5.63 1.06 -3.68
C GLU A 39 -4.67 1.07 -2.48
N LEU A 40 -4.67 2.14 -1.69
CA LEU A 40 -3.89 2.21 -0.47
C LEU A 40 -4.28 1.10 0.53
N CYS A 41 -5.58 0.82 0.67
CA CYS A 41 -6.08 -0.25 1.54
C CYS A 41 -5.62 -1.64 1.05
N ARG A 42 -5.62 -1.89 -0.26
CA ARG A 42 -5.06 -3.12 -0.86
C ARG A 42 -3.57 -3.28 -0.59
N ILE A 43 -2.81 -2.17 -0.64
CA ILE A 43 -1.39 -2.17 -0.32
C ILE A 43 -1.14 -2.43 1.16
N LYS A 44 -1.98 -1.89 2.06
CA LYS A 44 -1.93 -2.20 3.49
C LYS A 44 -2.10 -3.70 3.76
N ASP A 45 -3.09 -4.33 3.14
CA ASP A 45 -3.31 -5.78 3.27
C ASP A 45 -2.13 -6.59 2.75
N ARG A 46 -1.52 -6.16 1.63
CA ARG A 46 -0.28 -6.78 1.12
C ARG A 46 0.88 -6.64 2.10
N LEU A 47 1.07 -5.47 2.72
CA LEU A 47 2.10 -5.27 3.74
C LEU A 47 1.86 -6.16 4.96
N ASP A 48 0.62 -6.33 5.41
CA ASP A 48 0.30 -7.21 6.53
C ASP A 48 0.57 -8.68 6.21
N ARG A 49 0.32 -9.12 4.97
CA ARG A 49 0.71 -10.45 4.49
C ARG A 49 2.23 -10.63 4.49
N LEU A 50 2.97 -9.68 3.93
CA LEU A 50 4.44 -9.71 3.90
C LEU A 50 5.03 -9.69 5.31
N HIS A 51 4.46 -8.89 6.21
CA HIS A 51 4.86 -8.85 7.61
C HIS A 51 4.60 -10.20 8.30
N ARG A 52 3.42 -10.80 8.11
CA ARG A 52 3.12 -12.15 8.63
C ARG A 52 4.13 -13.18 8.13
N MET A 53 4.42 -13.19 6.82
CA MET A 53 5.41 -14.09 6.21
C MET A 53 6.81 -13.89 6.81
N SER A 54 7.26 -12.64 6.99
CA SER A 54 8.55 -12.34 7.60
C SER A 54 8.60 -12.63 9.11
N SER A 55 7.45 -12.70 9.79
CA SER A 55 7.38 -12.83 11.26
C SER A 55 7.21 -14.27 11.76
N ARG A 56 6.73 -15.20 10.92
CA ARG A 56 6.22 -16.50 11.41
C ARG A 56 7.12 -17.72 11.27
N ASP A 57 8.24 -17.61 10.58
CA ASP A 57 9.28 -18.66 10.58
C ASP A 57 10.48 -18.07 9.85
N ASP A 58 11.65 -17.96 10.50
CA ASP A 58 12.85 -17.56 9.76
C ASP A 58 14.11 -18.17 10.39
N THR A 59 14.17 -19.50 10.38
CA THR A 59 15.46 -20.19 10.35
C THR A 59 16.14 -20.12 8.97
N GLU A 60 15.46 -19.59 7.93
CA GLU A 60 15.97 -19.47 6.56
C GLU A 60 15.66 -18.11 5.91
N TRP A 61 16.28 -17.05 6.45
CA TRP A 61 16.28 -15.67 5.94
C TRP A 61 17.06 -15.47 4.63
N GLY A 62 17.59 -16.56 4.06
CA GLY A 62 18.32 -16.58 2.80
C GLY A 62 18.85 -17.96 2.46
N ARG A 63 19.07 -18.20 1.16
CA ARG A 63 19.70 -19.44 0.68
C ARG A 63 21.18 -19.19 0.39
N VAL A 64 22.05 -20.04 0.91
CA VAL A 64 23.46 -20.07 0.53
C VAL A 64 23.56 -20.85 -0.78
N ILE A 65 24.02 -20.18 -1.83
CA ILE A 65 24.14 -20.77 -3.17
C ILE A 65 25.64 -20.80 -3.55
N PRO A 66 26.19 -21.92 -4.03
CA PRO A 66 27.56 -21.93 -4.53
C PRO A 66 27.69 -21.03 -5.76
N VAL A 67 28.80 -20.31 -5.87
CA VAL A 67 29.14 -19.57 -7.09
C VAL A 67 29.54 -20.59 -8.16
N MET A 68 28.92 -20.51 -9.34
CA MET A 68 29.34 -21.34 -10.46
C MET A 68 30.79 -20.96 -10.81
N ASP A 69 31.70 -21.95 -10.80
CA ASP A 69 33.17 -21.84 -10.95
C ASP A 69 34.01 -21.51 -9.68
N SER A 70 33.47 -21.63 -8.47
CA SER A 70 34.26 -21.48 -7.23
C SER A 70 33.83 -22.46 -6.13
N ASP A 71 34.71 -23.39 -5.75
CA ASP A 71 34.46 -24.37 -4.67
C ASP A 71 34.56 -23.76 -3.25
N THR A 72 35.01 -22.51 -3.15
CA THR A 72 35.27 -21.84 -1.87
C THR A 72 34.40 -20.60 -1.62
N GLU A 73 33.59 -20.19 -2.60
CA GLU A 73 32.78 -18.97 -2.50
C GLU A 73 31.28 -19.29 -2.56
N PHE A 74 30.52 -18.67 -1.65
CA PHE A 74 29.08 -18.80 -1.56
C PHE A 74 28.42 -17.44 -1.61
N VAL A 75 27.29 -17.34 -2.31
CA VAL A 75 26.42 -16.16 -2.32
C VAL A 75 25.27 -16.39 -1.35
N LEU A 76 25.14 -15.50 -0.37
CA LEU A 76 23.96 -15.44 0.48
C LEU A 76 22.85 -14.68 -0.24
N GLN A 77 21.84 -15.39 -0.75
CA GLN A 77 20.66 -14.79 -1.36
C GLN A 77 19.65 -14.43 -0.28
N VAL A 78 19.75 -13.21 0.25
CA VAL A 78 18.73 -12.64 1.13
C VAL A 78 17.66 -11.94 0.29
N GLY A 79 16.39 -12.22 0.59
CA GLY A 79 15.40 -11.15 0.53
C GLY A 79 14.67 -10.92 -0.79
N GLY A 80 13.98 -11.93 -1.31
CA GLY A 80 12.81 -11.69 -2.17
C GLY A 80 11.73 -10.93 -1.38
N VAL A 81 11.32 -11.49 -0.24
CA VAL A 81 10.27 -10.94 0.66
C VAL A 81 10.66 -9.58 1.23
N LEU A 82 11.90 -9.42 1.76
CA LEU A 82 12.35 -8.13 2.32
C LEU A 82 12.50 -7.03 1.26
N ARG A 83 12.81 -7.39 0.01
CA ARG A 83 12.87 -6.43 -1.11
C ARG A 83 11.47 -6.02 -1.54
N GLU A 84 10.56 -6.98 -1.66
CA GLU A 84 9.16 -6.74 -1.98
C GLU A 84 8.47 -5.88 -0.90
N GLN A 85 8.74 -6.16 0.38
CA GLN A 85 8.24 -5.35 1.50
C GLN A 85 8.69 -3.90 1.38
N ARG A 86 9.99 -3.65 1.20
CA ARG A 86 10.52 -2.29 1.04
C ARG A 86 9.92 -1.57 -0.16
N GLN A 87 9.78 -2.26 -1.29
CA GLN A 87 9.16 -1.67 -2.48
C GLN A 87 7.69 -1.31 -2.21
N THR A 88 6.95 -2.20 -1.56
CA THR A 88 5.53 -2.00 -1.22
C THR A 88 5.36 -0.86 -0.21
N GLU A 89 6.25 -0.71 0.78
CA GLU A 89 6.25 0.40 1.73
C GLU A 89 6.49 1.76 1.07
N VAL A 90 7.35 1.81 0.05
CA VAL A 90 7.58 3.04 -0.72
C VAL A 90 6.32 3.46 -1.46
N VAL A 91 5.66 2.51 -2.14
CA VAL A 91 4.40 2.80 -2.84
C VAL A 91 3.32 3.25 -1.85
N TYR A 92 3.22 2.60 -0.68
CA TYR A 92 2.29 3.00 0.38
C TYR A 92 2.48 4.47 0.80
N LYS A 93 3.73 4.89 1.05
CA LYS A 93 4.05 6.28 1.41
C LYS A 93 3.73 7.26 0.29
N GLN A 94 3.98 6.88 -0.96
CA GLN A 94 3.67 7.70 -2.13
C GLN A 94 2.17 7.90 -2.29
N LEU A 95 1.36 6.85 -2.16
CA LEU A 95 -0.10 6.96 -2.21
C LEU A 95 -0.65 7.82 -1.08
N MET A 96 -0.16 7.65 0.15
CA MET A 96 -0.54 8.51 1.29
C MET A 96 -0.25 10.00 1.03
N ALA A 97 0.93 10.30 0.49
CA ALA A 97 1.32 11.67 0.17
C ALA A 97 0.46 12.25 -0.97
N GLU A 98 0.16 11.44 -1.99
CA GLU A 98 -0.70 11.83 -3.12
C GLU A 98 -2.12 12.15 -2.67
N ILE A 99 -2.73 11.28 -1.84
CA ILE A 99 -4.06 11.49 -1.27
C ILE A 99 -4.06 12.81 -0.48
N SER A 100 -3.11 12.97 0.45
CA SER A 100 -3.02 14.20 1.26
C SER A 100 -2.85 15.45 0.42
N ARG A 101 -2.06 15.39 -0.67
CA ARG A 101 -1.85 16.55 -1.56
C ARG A 101 -3.14 16.92 -2.29
N ARG A 102 -3.82 15.93 -2.90
CA ARG A 102 -5.08 16.18 -3.62
C ARG A 102 -6.16 16.73 -2.69
N ARG A 103 -6.27 16.19 -1.47
CA ARG A 103 -7.20 16.71 -0.44
C ARG A 103 -7.00 18.20 -0.18
N SER A 104 -5.75 18.63 -0.02
CA SER A 104 -5.44 20.06 0.15
C SER A 104 -5.82 20.89 -1.07
N GLU A 105 -5.56 20.39 -2.28
CA GLU A 105 -5.78 21.15 -3.53
C GLU A 105 -7.26 21.46 -3.80
N TYR A 106 -8.20 20.58 -3.44
CA TYR A 106 -9.64 20.86 -3.62
C TYR A 106 -10.33 21.44 -2.39
N ASP A 107 -9.85 21.18 -1.16
CA ASP A 107 -10.38 21.87 0.03
C ASP A 107 -10.07 23.38 -0.02
N ASP A 108 -8.94 23.78 -0.61
CA ASP A 108 -8.60 25.19 -0.84
C ASP A 108 -9.45 25.85 -1.95
N GLY A 109 -10.09 25.06 -2.82
CA GLY A 109 -10.89 25.56 -3.95
C GLY A 109 -12.30 26.03 -3.58
N ASP A 110 -12.87 25.55 -2.48
CA ASP A 110 -14.21 25.92 -2.02
C ASP A 110 -14.24 27.23 -1.18
N ALA A 111 -13.08 27.75 -0.78
CA ALA A 111 -12.98 28.93 0.09
C ALA A 111 -12.99 30.29 -0.66
N ASP A 112 -12.82 30.31 -1.98
CA ASP A 112 -12.53 31.54 -2.75
C ASP A 112 -13.74 32.11 -3.55
N GLU A 113 -14.93 31.50 -3.51
CA GLU A 113 -16.10 31.94 -4.30
C GLU A 113 -17.19 32.75 -3.55
N GLU A 114 -16.99 33.16 -2.29
CA GLU A 114 -18.02 33.91 -1.53
C GLU A 114 -17.71 35.40 -1.25
N GLY A 115 -16.87 36.05 -2.07
CA GLY A 115 -16.35 37.40 -1.77
C GLY A 115 -16.37 38.47 -2.87
N GLY A 116 -16.92 38.21 -4.06
CA GLY A 116 -16.80 39.12 -5.21
C GLY A 116 -18.14 39.56 -5.79
N LEU A 117 -18.47 40.85 -5.63
CA LEU A 117 -19.62 41.59 -6.21
C LEU A 117 -20.86 41.72 -5.31
N SER A 118 -20.76 42.51 -4.24
CA SER A 118 -21.92 43.13 -3.57
C SER A 118 -21.77 44.66 -3.44
N ASP A 119 -21.06 45.31 -4.34
CA ASP A 119 -21.06 46.78 -4.41
C ASP A 119 -21.24 47.24 -5.87
N LEU A 120 -22.51 47.23 -6.30
CA LEU A 120 -23.01 47.98 -7.46
C LEU A 120 -24.44 48.45 -7.22
#